data_AF-A0A127SZX1-F1
#
_entry.id   AF-A0A127SZX1-F1
#
_cell.length_a   1.000
_cell.length_b   1.000
_cell.length_c   1.000
_cell.angle_alpha   90.00
_cell.angle_beta   90.00
_cell.angle_gamma   90.00
#
_symmetry.space_group_name_H-M   'P 1'
#
loop_
_entity.id
_entity.type
_entity.pdbx_description
1 polymer ?
#
loop_
_entity_poly.entity_id
_entity_poly.type
_entity_poly.pdbx_seq_one_letter_code
_entity_poly.pdbx_strand_id
1 'polypeptide(L)'
;KMQIYLKQSKGDKCYYNEEDPDLRQMMESVHSPNFALPRSGLLDTGVKLIGPRLKGEHNLKNIAMAMQATMLYHIDANSLTSVIKTFTGLEHRLEEVGTFRGITFYTDSISTIPAATIAACEALKQVDTLILGGFDRGIDYEELTRY
;
A
#
# COMPACT_ATOMS: atom_id res chain seq x y z
N LYS A 1 -2.33 10.36 -11.54
CA LYS A 1 -2.69 10.21 -10.10
C LYS A 1 -3.33 11.48 -9.53
N MET A 2 -2.84 12.67 -9.90
CA MET A 2 -3.23 13.95 -9.27
C MET A 2 -4.62 14.51 -9.60
N GLN A 3 -5.28 14.05 -10.67
CA GLN A 3 -6.57 14.60 -11.12
C GLN A 3 -7.69 14.45 -10.08
N ILE A 4 -7.61 13.44 -9.19
CA ILE A 4 -8.60 13.22 -8.13
C ILE A 4 -8.67 14.40 -7.15
N TYR A 5 -7.56 15.09 -6.91
CA TYR A 5 -7.47 16.21 -5.97
C TYR A 5 -7.94 17.53 -6.59
N LEU A 6 -7.68 17.72 -7.88
CA LEU A 6 -8.05 18.94 -8.62
C LEU A 6 -9.56 19.07 -8.86
N LYS A 7 -10.32 18.00 -8.67
CA LYS A 7 -11.79 17.97 -8.84
C LYS A 7 -12.55 18.05 -7.53
N GLN A 8 -11.85 18.22 -6.40
CA GLN A 8 -12.49 18.32 -5.10
C GLN A 8 -13.23 19.65 -4.91
N SER A 9 -14.35 19.56 -4.21
CA SER A 9 -15.20 20.68 -3.81
C SER A 9 -15.11 20.93 -2.31
N LYS A 10 -15.61 22.09 -1.87
CA LYS A 10 -15.67 22.45 -0.45
C LYS A 10 -16.45 21.39 0.34
N GLY A 11 -15.78 20.76 1.31
CA GLY A 11 -16.33 19.70 2.15
C GLY A 11 -15.80 18.30 1.84
N ASP A 12 -15.18 18.12 0.67
CA ASP A 12 -14.43 16.89 0.36
C ASP A 12 -13.23 16.76 1.29
N LYS A 13 -12.73 15.53 1.45
CA LYS A 13 -11.58 15.25 2.30
C LYS A 13 -10.51 14.54 1.48
N CYS A 14 -9.28 14.97 1.68
CA CYS A 14 -8.14 14.51 0.91
C CYS A 14 -7.19 13.71 1.79
N TYR A 15 -6.81 12.53 1.34
CA TYR A 15 -5.80 11.69 1.98
C TYR A 15 -4.63 11.50 1.04
N TYR A 16 -3.42 11.62 1.57
CA TYR A 16 -2.20 11.48 0.79
C TYR A 16 -1.04 10.97 1.65
N ASN A 17 -0.08 10.33 0.99
CA ASN A 17 1.19 9.97 1.62
C ASN A 17 2.10 11.19 1.63
N GLU A 18 2.52 11.64 2.82
CA GLU A 18 3.37 12.83 2.94
C GLU A 18 4.78 12.60 2.41
N GLU A 19 5.22 11.35 2.26
CA GLU A 19 6.55 10.99 1.73
C GLU A 19 6.70 11.36 0.25
N ASP A 20 5.60 11.44 -0.49
CA ASP A 20 5.59 11.82 -1.91
C ASP A 20 5.73 13.37 -2.00
N PRO A 21 6.87 13.89 -2.49
CA PRO A 21 7.14 15.32 -2.52
C PRO A 21 6.19 16.07 -3.46
N ASP A 22 5.79 15.43 -4.57
CA ASP A 22 4.92 16.05 -5.57
C ASP A 22 3.50 16.19 -5.00
N LEU A 23 3.01 15.16 -4.30
CA LEU A 23 1.74 15.25 -3.59
C LEU A 23 1.78 16.30 -2.49
N ARG A 24 2.86 16.35 -1.70
CA ARG A 24 3.01 17.33 -0.62
C ARG A 24 2.92 18.76 -1.16
N GLN A 25 3.65 19.06 -2.24
CA GLN A 25 3.61 20.37 -2.88
C GLN A 25 2.21 20.65 -3.46
N MET A 26 1.58 19.67 -4.11
CA MET A 26 0.23 19.84 -4.66
C MET A 26 -0.81 20.14 -3.58
N MET A 27 -0.71 19.54 -2.40
CA MET A 27 -1.68 19.74 -1.32
C MET A 27 -1.77 21.18 -0.83
N GLU A 28 -0.75 22.01 -1.05
CA GLU A 28 -0.79 23.46 -0.78
C GLU A 28 -1.83 24.19 -1.64
N SER A 29 -2.15 23.65 -2.82
CA SER A 29 -3.11 24.22 -3.78
C SER A 29 -4.53 23.65 -3.65
N VAL A 30 -4.74 22.64 -2.80
CA VAL A 30 -6.03 21.97 -2.62
C VAL A 30 -6.86 22.71 -1.58
N HIS A 31 -8.10 23.08 -1.92
CA HIS A 31 -8.98 23.85 -1.04
C HIS A 31 -9.66 23.03 0.08
N SER A 32 -9.53 21.70 0.04
CA SER A 32 -10.16 20.76 0.97
C SER A 32 -9.25 20.43 2.16
N PRO A 33 -9.79 20.01 3.31
CA PRO A 33 -8.99 19.50 4.42
C PRO A 33 -8.11 18.31 4.00
N ASN A 34 -6.81 18.46 4.24
CA ASN A 34 -5.79 17.47 3.89
C ASN A 34 -5.38 16.66 5.12
N PHE A 35 -5.38 15.34 4.97
CA PHE A 35 -4.98 14.38 5.98
C PHE A 35 -3.75 13.62 5.49
N ALA A 36 -2.60 13.98 6.06
CA ALA A 36 -1.32 13.36 5.74
C ALA A 36 -1.11 12.09 6.57
N LEU A 37 -0.64 11.02 5.95
CA LEU A 37 0.00 9.95 6.72
C LEU A 37 1.41 10.36 7.15
N PRO A 38 1.77 10.22 8.43
CA PRO A 38 3.12 10.52 8.89
C PRO A 38 4.15 9.52 8.31
N ARG A 39 5.38 10.00 8.10
CA ARG A 39 6.57 9.24 7.63
C ARG A 39 6.82 7.91 8.36
N SER A 40 6.37 7.78 9.60
CA SER A 40 6.54 6.56 10.38
C SER A 40 5.55 5.45 9.97
N GLY A 41 4.54 5.74 9.13
CA GLY A 41 3.43 4.82 8.85
C GLY A 41 2.59 4.46 10.07
N LEU A 42 2.92 5.01 11.23
CA LEU A 42 2.24 4.80 12.50
C LEU A 42 1.23 5.92 12.68
N LEU A 43 -0.03 5.56 12.54
CA LEU A 43 -1.12 6.41 12.99
C LEU A 43 -1.18 6.39 14.52
N ASP A 44 -1.18 7.56 15.14
CA ASP A 44 -1.58 7.72 16.55
C ASP A 44 -3.11 7.56 16.68
N THR A 45 -3.59 6.35 16.41
CA THR A 45 -5.00 5.96 16.51
C THR A 45 -5.31 5.31 17.86
N GLY A 46 -4.30 5.10 18.71
CA GLY A 46 -4.38 4.19 19.85
C GLY A 46 -4.54 2.71 19.45
N VAL A 47 -4.60 2.39 18.15
CA VAL A 47 -4.73 1.01 17.64
C VAL A 47 -3.35 0.40 17.44
N LYS A 48 -3.00 -0.55 18.29
CA LYS A 48 -1.79 -1.35 18.09
C LYS A 48 -2.03 -2.35 16.95
N LEU A 49 -1.40 -2.11 15.81
CA LEU A 49 -1.35 -3.05 14.69
C LEU A 49 -0.51 -4.28 15.09
N ILE A 50 -1.14 -5.24 15.77
CA ILE A 50 -0.49 -6.52 16.07
C ILE A 50 -0.75 -7.47 14.91
N GLY A 51 0.29 -7.75 14.13
CA GLY A 51 0.38 -8.91 13.23
C GLY A 51 -0.74 -9.00 12.20
N PRO A 52 -0.82 -8.08 11.21
CA PRO A 52 -1.64 -8.33 10.03
C PRO A 52 -1.12 -9.60 9.34
N ARG A 53 -2.04 -10.39 8.77
CA ARG A 53 -1.67 -11.54 7.92
C ARG A 53 -0.92 -11.11 6.64
N LEU A 54 -1.00 -9.82 6.31
CA LEU A 54 -0.33 -9.24 5.16
C LEU A 54 1.18 -9.13 5.38
N LYS A 55 1.95 -9.53 4.38
CA LYS A 55 3.41 -9.45 4.36
C LYS A 55 3.88 -8.07 3.88
N GLY A 56 5.00 -7.59 4.41
CA GLY A 56 5.71 -6.40 3.92
C GLY A 56 5.27 -5.07 4.55
N GLU A 57 6.25 -4.18 4.73
CA GLU A 57 6.07 -2.83 5.29
C GLU A 57 5.10 -1.96 4.48
N HIS A 58 5.07 -2.13 3.15
CA HIS A 58 4.13 -1.43 2.29
C HIS A 58 2.66 -1.69 2.67
N ASN A 59 2.34 -2.89 3.18
CA ASN A 59 0.99 -3.21 3.62
C ASN A 59 0.63 -2.54 4.95
N LEU A 60 1.60 -2.26 5.82
CA LEU A 60 1.36 -1.43 7.01
C LEU A 60 0.97 -0.01 6.61
N LYS A 61 1.64 0.57 5.60
CA LYS A 61 1.27 1.87 5.04
C LYS A 61 -0.12 1.87 4.40
N ASN A 62 -0.47 0.81 3.66
CA ASN A 62 -1.81 0.63 3.09
C ASN A 62 -2.91 0.55 4.17
N ILE A 63 -2.65 -0.24 5.23
CA ILE A 63 -3.56 -0.35 6.37
C ILE A 63 -3.73 1.01 7.04
N ALA A 64 -2.63 1.72 7.31
CA ALA A 64 -2.67 3.05 7.88
C ALA A 64 -3.51 4.01 7.01
N MET A 65 -3.31 4.05 5.69
CA MET A 65 -4.12 4.87 4.79
C MET A 65 -5.61 4.53 4.88
N ALA A 66 -5.94 3.23 4.86
CA ALA A 66 -7.32 2.77 4.96
C ALA A 66 -7.95 3.18 6.30
N MET A 67 -7.25 2.99 7.42
CA MET A 67 -7.70 3.41 8.74
C MET A 67 -7.97 4.91 8.79
N GLN A 68 -7.04 5.73 8.32
CA GLN A 68 -7.15 7.20 8.30
C GLN A 68 -8.37 7.67 7.48
N ALA A 69 -8.64 6.99 6.37
CA ALA A 69 -9.83 7.21 5.55
C ALA A 69 -11.14 6.86 6.29
N THR A 70 -11.13 5.83 7.16
CA THR A 70 -12.31 5.42 7.93
C THR A 70 -12.62 6.29 9.15
N MET A 71 -11.65 7.05 9.69
CA MET A 71 -11.83 7.82 10.94
C MET A 71 -12.99 8.82 10.87
N LEU A 72 -13.32 9.34 9.68
CA LEU A 72 -14.42 10.29 9.48
C LEU A 72 -15.80 9.68 9.65
N TYR A 73 -15.88 8.35 9.58
CA TYR A 73 -17.13 7.61 9.70
C TYR A 73 -17.35 7.13 11.14
N HIS A 74 -16.50 7.56 12.08
CA HIS A 74 -16.60 7.22 13.50
C HIS A 74 -16.68 5.71 13.75
N ILE A 75 -15.98 4.92 12.92
CA ILE A 75 -15.88 3.47 13.10
C ILE A 75 -15.14 3.21 14.41
N ASP A 76 -15.69 2.32 15.24
CA ASP A 76 -15.06 1.98 16.50
C ASP A 76 -13.74 1.22 16.28
N ALA A 77 -12.77 1.48 17.16
CA ALA A 77 -11.42 0.93 17.06
C ALA A 77 -11.39 -0.61 17.14
N ASN A 78 -12.36 -1.24 17.83
CA ASN A 78 -12.41 -2.70 17.97
C ASN A 78 -12.83 -3.36 16.66
N SER A 79 -13.83 -2.82 15.97
CA SER A 79 -14.26 -3.26 14.65
C SER A 79 -13.13 -3.14 13.64
N LEU A 80 -12.43 -2.00 13.61
CA LEU A 80 -11.30 -1.77 12.72
C LEU A 80 -10.17 -2.78 12.97
N THR A 81 -9.82 -3.01 14.23
CA THR A 81 -8.82 -4.00 14.63
C THR A 81 -9.22 -5.42 14.22
N SER A 82 -10.50 -5.79 14.37
CA SER A 82 -11.02 -7.10 13.98
C SER A 82 -10.90 -7.35 12.48
N VAL A 83 -11.27 -6.35 11.66
CA VAL A 83 -11.16 -6.44 10.20
C VAL A 83 -9.71 -6.53 9.76
N ILE A 84 -8.81 -5.71 10.30
CA ILE A 84 -7.38 -5.74 9.93
C ILE A 84 -6.74 -7.10 10.27
N LYS A 85 -7.12 -7.72 11.38
CA LYS A 85 -6.61 -9.05 11.78
C LYS A 85 -7.13 -10.19 10.91
N THR A 86 -8.32 -10.05 10.35
CA THR A 86 -8.98 -11.09 9.55
C THR A 86 -8.77 -10.91 8.05
N PHE A 87 -8.40 -9.71 7.59
CA PHE A 87 -8.12 -9.45 6.18
C PHE A 87 -6.89 -10.24 5.71
N THR A 88 -7.10 -11.09 4.71
CA THR A 88 -6.06 -11.98 4.15
C THR A 88 -5.34 -11.40 2.95
N GLY A 89 -5.75 -10.24 2.47
CA GLY A 89 -5.21 -9.63 1.25
C GLY A 89 -6.10 -9.86 0.05
N LEU A 90 -5.61 -9.43 -1.11
CA LEU A 90 -6.25 -9.70 -2.39
C LEU A 90 -5.78 -11.05 -2.92
N GLU A 91 -6.67 -11.75 -3.61
CA GLU A 91 -6.30 -12.92 -4.39
C GLU A 91 -5.16 -12.54 -5.37
N HIS A 92 -4.20 -13.44 -5.53
CA HIS A 92 -3.02 -13.25 -6.36
C HIS A 92 -2.05 -12.13 -5.94
N ARG A 93 -2.10 -11.68 -4.68
CA ARG A 93 -1.12 -10.73 -4.11
C ARG A 93 -0.29 -11.41 -3.02
N LEU A 94 1.02 -11.57 -3.26
CA LEU A 94 1.96 -12.23 -2.34
C LEU A 94 1.44 -13.57 -1.78
N GLU A 95 0.68 -14.28 -2.59
CA GLU A 95 -0.04 -15.49 -2.22
C GLU A 95 0.88 -16.71 -2.39
N GLU A 96 0.98 -17.53 -1.35
CA GLU A 96 1.73 -18.78 -1.43
C GLU A 96 0.94 -19.80 -2.24
N VAL A 97 1.46 -20.23 -3.38
CA VAL A 97 0.77 -21.24 -4.22
C VAL A 97 1.17 -22.67 -3.84
N GLY A 98 2.27 -22.83 -3.11
CA GLY A 98 2.70 -24.12 -2.55
C GLY A 98 4.21 -24.33 -2.62
N THR A 99 4.66 -25.49 -2.15
CA THR A 99 6.06 -25.89 -2.17
C THR A 99 6.24 -27.16 -2.99
N PHE A 100 7.16 -27.14 -3.96
CA PHE A 100 7.50 -28.30 -4.77
C PHE A 100 9.01 -28.49 -4.82
N ARG A 101 9.48 -29.70 -4.48
CA ARG A 101 10.91 -30.06 -4.41
C ARG A 101 11.75 -29.08 -3.57
N GLY A 102 11.18 -28.61 -2.47
CA GLY A 102 11.85 -27.67 -1.56
C GLY A 102 11.84 -26.20 -2.03
N ILE A 103 11.19 -25.89 -3.16
CA ILE A 103 11.04 -24.53 -3.67
C ILE A 103 9.63 -24.07 -3.34
N THR A 104 9.51 -22.97 -2.59
CA THR A 104 8.22 -22.31 -2.31
C THR A 104 7.91 -21.31 -3.41
N PHE A 105 6.70 -21.41 -3.96
CA PHE A 105 6.23 -20.56 -5.03
C PHE A 105 5.23 -19.54 -4.49
N TYR A 106 5.39 -18.29 -4.95
CA TYR A 106 4.47 -17.20 -4.66
C TYR A 106 3.91 -16.65 -5.97
N THR A 107 2.61 -16.34 -5.98
CA THR A 107 2.00 -15.55 -7.04
C THR A 107 1.80 -14.12 -6.57
N ASP A 108 2.20 -13.18 -7.41
CA ASP A 108 1.97 -11.75 -7.22
C ASP A 108 1.56 -11.10 -8.56
N SER A 109 0.68 -11.78 -9.31
CA SER A 109 0.36 -11.45 -10.70
C SER A 109 -0.32 -10.09 -10.89
N ILE A 110 -0.79 -9.47 -9.81
CA ILE A 110 -1.39 -8.13 -9.82
C ILE A 110 -0.38 -6.99 -9.53
N SER A 111 0.91 -7.32 -9.40
CA SER A 111 2.00 -6.33 -9.37
C SER A 111 2.33 -5.87 -10.79
N THR A 112 1.62 -4.83 -11.22
CA THR A 112 1.66 -4.29 -12.60
C THR A 112 2.59 -3.08 -12.78
N ILE A 113 3.41 -2.76 -11.76
CA ILE A 113 4.38 -1.66 -11.78
C ILE A 113 5.68 -2.06 -11.06
N PRO A 114 6.84 -1.50 -11.44
CA PRO A 114 8.15 -1.79 -10.83
C PRO A 114 8.18 -1.71 -9.30
N ALA A 115 7.65 -0.62 -8.73
CA ALA A 115 7.61 -0.44 -7.28
C ALA A 115 6.82 -1.54 -6.55
N ALA A 116 5.80 -2.14 -7.17
CA ALA A 116 5.03 -3.22 -6.57
C ALA A 116 5.85 -4.53 -6.56
N THR A 117 6.60 -4.80 -7.63
CA THR A 117 7.53 -5.93 -7.70
C THR A 117 8.66 -5.84 -6.67
N ILE A 118 9.25 -4.65 -6.49
CA ILE A 118 10.26 -4.41 -5.46
C ILE A 118 9.68 -4.67 -4.06
N ALA A 119 8.52 -4.07 -3.77
CA ALA A 119 7.82 -4.25 -2.50
C ALA A 119 7.46 -5.72 -2.21
N ALA A 120 7.20 -6.52 -3.25
CA ALA A 120 6.97 -7.95 -3.13
C ALA A 120 8.25 -8.71 -2.77
N CYS A 121 9.37 -8.39 -3.42
CA CYS A 121 10.67 -8.97 -3.11
C CYS A 121 11.11 -8.66 -1.68
N GLU A 122 10.96 -7.42 -1.24
CA GLU A 122 11.23 -6.99 0.15
C GLU A 122 10.36 -7.74 1.17
N ALA A 123 9.07 -7.93 0.85
CA ALA A 123 8.13 -8.62 1.73
C ALA A 123 8.48 -10.11 1.91
N LEU A 124 8.98 -10.76 0.85
CA LEU A 124 9.40 -12.17 0.88
C LEU A 124 10.83 -12.36 1.42
N LYS A 125 11.65 -11.30 1.43
CA LYS A 125 13.06 -11.23 1.90
C LYS A 125 14.06 -12.09 1.11
N GLN A 126 13.70 -13.31 0.73
CA GLN A 126 14.56 -14.26 0.02
C GLN A 126 13.85 -14.72 -1.25
N VAL A 127 14.12 -14.02 -2.36
CA VAL A 127 13.60 -14.36 -3.69
C VAL A 127 14.78 -14.78 -4.57
N ASP A 128 14.90 -16.08 -4.82
CA ASP A 128 15.97 -16.62 -5.67
C ASP A 128 15.69 -16.47 -7.17
N THR A 129 14.41 -16.47 -7.55
CA THR A 129 14.00 -16.41 -8.95
C THR A 129 12.73 -15.60 -9.08
N LEU A 130 12.74 -14.67 -10.04
CA LEU A 130 11.63 -13.78 -10.34
C LEU A 130 11.20 -13.99 -11.79
N ILE A 131 9.89 -14.20 -11.99
CA ILE A 131 9.29 -14.30 -13.32
C ILE A 131 8.60 -12.97 -13.61
N LEU A 132 9.18 -12.20 -14.54
CA LEU A 132 8.64 -10.92 -14.98
C LEU A 132 8.22 -10.96 -16.44
N GLY A 133 7.24 -10.13 -16.77
CA GLY A 133 6.77 -9.97 -18.14
C GLY A 133 5.40 -9.30 -18.16
N GLY A 134 4.94 -8.97 -19.36
CA GLY A 134 3.64 -8.36 -19.56
C GLY A 134 3.64 -7.34 -20.68
N PHE A 135 2.59 -6.53 -20.70
CA PHE A 135 2.41 -5.46 -21.67
C PHE A 135 3.23 -4.23 -21.27
N ASP A 136 4.04 -3.72 -22.20
CA ASP A 136 4.79 -2.47 -21.99
C ASP A 136 3.84 -1.27 -21.98
N ARG A 137 3.82 -0.56 -20.85
CA ARG A 137 2.99 0.63 -20.64
C ARG A 137 3.77 1.94 -20.79
N GLY A 138 5.04 1.87 -21.22
CA GLY A 138 5.94 3.01 -21.28
C GLY A 138 6.27 3.57 -19.90
N ILE A 139 6.35 2.71 -18.88
CA ILE A 139 6.76 3.09 -17.52
C ILE A 139 8.27 2.90 -17.36
N ASP A 140 8.87 3.63 -16.43
CA ASP A 140 10.29 3.52 -16.13
C ASP A 140 10.56 2.27 -15.27
N TYR A 141 11.51 1.45 -15.70
CA TYR A 141 11.92 0.21 -15.04
C TYR A 141 13.32 0.31 -14.40
N GLU A 142 14.01 1.45 -14.51
CA GLU A 142 15.40 1.62 -14.09
C GLU A 142 15.61 1.20 -12.62
N GLU A 143 14.71 1.61 -11.73
CA GLU A 143 14.75 1.24 -10.31
C GLU A 143 14.71 -0.28 -10.10
N LEU A 144 13.79 -0.98 -10.79
CA LEU A 144 13.67 -2.44 -10.68
C LEU A 144 14.88 -3.17 -11.27
N THR A 145 15.52 -2.64 -12.30
CA THR A 145 16.73 -3.26 -12.86
C THR A 145 17.96 -3.16 -11.96
N ARG A 146 17.97 -2.19 -11.03
CA ARG A 146 19.08 -1.94 -10.09
C ARG A 146 18.91 -2.64 -8.74
N TYR A 147 17.69 -3.07 -8.43
CA TYR A 147 17.35 -3.85 -7.24
C TYR A 147 17.89 -5.27 -7.36
#